data_AF-A0A822C1M6-F1
#
_entry.id   AF-A0A822C1M6-F1
#
_cell.length_a   1.000
_cell.length_b   1.000
_cell.length_c   1.000
_cell.angle_alpha   90.00
_cell.angle_beta   90.00
_cell.angle_gamma   90.00
#
_symmetry.space_group_name_H-M   'P 1'
#
loop_
_entity.id
_entity.type
_entity.pdbx_description
1 polymer ?
#
loop_
_entity_poly.entity_id
_entity_poly.type
_entity_poly.pdbx_seq_one_letter_code
_entity_poly.pdbx_strand_id
1 'polypeptide(L)'
;DALHEALKVKWRDNNKDQVFSRKLVMLFTDGAPNGLFTTLNGADPWIVSKNFKEKDITLVVVGVGESIIECDDFYCALAKITGGQ
;
A
#
# COMPACT_ATOMS: atom_id res chain seq x y z
N ASP A 1 -7.38 -5.86 -3.01
CA ASP A 1 -7.14 -6.11 -4.45
C ASP A 1 -6.31 -5.05 -5.18
N ALA A 2 -6.70 -3.76 -5.20
CA ALA A 2 -5.93 -2.74 -5.93
C ALA A 2 -4.44 -2.69 -5.54
N LEU A 3 -4.12 -2.78 -4.24
CA LEU A 3 -2.73 -2.86 -3.76
C LEU A 3 -2.02 -4.13 -4.27
N HIS A 4 -2.72 -5.25 -4.39
CA HIS A 4 -2.14 -6.49 -4.92
C HIS A 4 -1.82 -6.36 -6.41
N GLU A 5 -2.68 -5.72 -7.19
CA GLU A 5 -2.41 -5.45 -8.61
C GLU A 5 -1.22 -4.49 -8.82
N ALA A 6 -1.01 -3.54 -7.91
CA ALA A 6 0.16 -2.64 -7.96
C ALA A 6 1.51 -3.39 -7.88
N LEU A 7 1.55 -4.59 -7.29
CA LEU A 7 2.75 -5.44 -7.27
C LEU A 7 3.16 -5.96 -8.65
N LYS A 8 2.23 -5.93 -9.63
CA LYS A 8 2.41 -6.44 -11.00
C LYS A 8 2.80 -5.34 -11.98
N VAL A 9 2.77 -4.08 -11.55
CA VAL A 9 3.22 -2.95 -12.37
C VAL A 9 4.68 -3.14 -12.76
N LYS A 10 5.01 -2.81 -14.01
CA LYS A 10 6.39 -2.84 -14.51
C LYS A 10 7.15 -1.61 -14.01
N TRP A 11 7.68 -1.71 -12.79
CA TRP A 11 8.53 -0.69 -12.21
C TRP A 11 9.89 -0.63 -12.91
N ARG A 12 10.49 0.57 -12.94
CA ARG A 12 11.86 0.76 -13.43
C ARG A 12 12.83 -0.03 -12.54
N ASP A 13 13.84 -0.64 -13.16
CA ASP A 13 14.84 -1.45 -12.47
C ASP A 13 16.08 -0.60 -12.18
N ASN A 14 16.31 -0.33 -10.89
CA ASN A 14 17.43 0.49 -10.42
C ASN A 14 18.80 -0.13 -10.75
N ASN A 15 18.86 -1.43 -11.06
CA ASN A 15 20.11 -2.11 -11.43
C ASN A 15 20.49 -1.93 -12.89
N LYS A 16 19.57 -1.51 -13.77
CA LYS A 16 19.80 -1.43 -15.22
C LYS A 16 20.02 -0.02 -15.74
N ASP A 17 19.33 0.96 -15.16
CA ASP A 17 19.22 2.29 -15.78
C ASP A 17 20.15 3.35 -15.17
N GLN A 18 21.01 3.00 -14.19
CA GLN A 18 21.90 3.91 -13.43
C GLN A 18 21.24 5.18 -12.85
N VAL A 19 19.90 5.24 -12.85
CA VAL A 19 19.10 6.30 -12.25
C VAL A 19 18.33 5.69 -11.09
N PHE A 20 18.70 6.06 -9.87
CA PHE A 20 17.98 5.64 -8.67
C PHE A 20 16.55 6.19 -8.70
N SER A 21 15.58 5.30 -8.88
CA SER A 21 14.16 5.63 -8.93
C SER A 21 13.46 5.00 -7.74
N ARG A 22 12.89 5.84 -6.85
CA ARG A 22 12.03 5.36 -5.77
C ARG A 22 10.67 4.93 -6.33
N LYS A 23 10.14 3.80 -5.88
CA LYS A 23 8.82 3.31 -6.26
C LYS A 23 7.82 3.71 -5.18
N LEU A 24 6.81 4.47 -5.56
CA LEU A 24 5.79 4.99 -4.65
C LEU A 24 4.42 4.50 -5.11
N VAL A 25 3.66 3.91 -4.19
CA VAL A 25 2.23 3.63 -4.37
C VAL A 25 1.47 4.59 -3.47
N MET A 26 0.61 5.42 -4.05
CA MET A 26 -0.29 6.30 -3.31
C MET A 26 -1.69 5.70 -3.30
N LEU A 27 -2.21 5.42 -2.11
CA LEU A 27 -3.59 4.97 -1.92
C LEU A 27 -4.44 6.14 -1.44
N PHE A 28 -5.37 6.59 -2.27
CA PHE A 28 -6.39 7.56 -1.87
C PHE A 28 -7.65 6.77 -1.48
N THR A 29 -8.15 7.01 -0.28
CA THR A 29 -9.31 6.29 0.25
C THR A 29 -10.06 7.15 1.25
N ASP A 30 -11.38 7.02 1.27
CA ASP A 30 -12.27 7.75 2.16
C ASP A 30 -12.95 6.85 3.19
N GLY A 31 -12.71 5.55 3.16
CA GLY A 31 -13.34 4.61 4.08
C GLY A 31 -12.55 3.32 4.25
N ALA A 32 -13.18 2.39 4.97
CA ALA A 32 -12.56 1.13 5.33
C ALA A 32 -12.32 0.21 4.12
N PRO A 33 -11.22 -0.57 4.13
CA PRO A 33 -10.98 -1.56 3.09
C PRO A 33 -11.89 -2.77 3.28
N ASN A 34 -12.19 -3.44 2.17
CA ASN A 34 -12.87 -4.73 2.22
C ASN A 34 -12.10 -5.71 3.12
N GLY A 35 -12.83 -6.37 4.03
CA GLY A 35 -12.25 -7.36 4.95
C GLY A 35 -11.74 -6.83 6.28
N LEU A 36 -11.80 -5.51 6.54
CA LEU A 36 -11.43 -4.98 7.86
C LEU A 36 -12.48 -5.28 8.93
N PHE A 37 -13.75 -5.04 8.59
CA PHE A 37 -14.90 -5.28 9.47
C PHE A 37 -15.81 -6.42 8.98
N THR A 38 -15.42 -7.05 7.87
CA THR A 38 -16.17 -8.10 7.19
C THR A 38 -15.25 -9.27 6.87
N THR A 39 -15.79 -10.38 6.38
CA THR A 39 -14.98 -11.48 5.87
C THR A 39 -14.11 -10.97 4.72
N LEU A 40 -12.79 -11.14 4.84
CA LEU A 40 -11.85 -10.76 3.80
C LEU A 40 -12.15 -11.53 2.51
N ASN A 41 -12.34 -10.78 1.43
CA ASN A 41 -12.43 -11.31 0.07
C ASN A 41 -11.27 -10.70 -0.73
N GLY A 42 -10.43 -11.54 -1.33
CA GLY A 42 -9.24 -11.13 -2.06
C GLY A 42 -7.94 -11.18 -1.25
N ALA A 43 -6.96 -10.39 -1.68
CA ALA A 43 -5.61 -10.44 -1.12
C ALA A 43 -5.49 -9.75 0.25
N ASP A 44 -4.80 -10.39 1.20
CA ASP A 44 -4.51 -9.84 2.53
C ASP A 44 -3.60 -8.59 2.43
N PRO A 45 -4.08 -7.40 2.87
CA PRO A 45 -3.31 -6.16 2.83
C PRO A 45 -1.98 -6.21 3.59
N TRP A 46 -1.88 -7.02 4.65
CA TRP A 46 -0.64 -7.18 5.41
C TRP A 46 0.43 -7.91 4.60
N ILE A 47 0.02 -8.97 3.89
CA ILE A 47 0.90 -9.71 2.99
C ILE A 47 1.33 -8.81 1.84
N VAL A 48 0.41 -8.05 1.26
CA VAL A 48 0.72 -7.11 0.17
C VAL A 48 1.72 -6.04 0.61
N SER A 49 1.56 -5.48 1.80
CA SER A 49 2.48 -4.46 2.33
C SER A 49 3.89 -5.00 2.60
N LYS A 50 4.01 -6.26 3.07
CA LYS A 50 5.31 -6.94 3.18
C LYS A 50 5.96 -7.12 1.81
N ASN A 51 5.18 -7.54 0.81
CA ASN A 51 5.68 -7.68 -0.56
C ASN A 51 6.11 -6.35 -1.18
N PHE A 52 5.44 -5.23 -0.83
CA PHE A 52 5.91 -3.90 -1.23
C PHE A 52 7.28 -3.59 -0.65
N LYS A 53 7.47 -3.83 0.65
CA LYS A 53 8.78 -3.65 1.30
C LYS A 53 9.87 -4.47 0.63
N GLU A 54 9.61 -5.74 0.34
CA GLU A 54 10.57 -6.64 -0.33
C GLU A 54 10.93 -6.18 -1.75
N LYS A 55 10.03 -5.46 -2.44
CA LYS A 55 10.23 -4.93 -3.79
C LYS A 55 10.74 -3.48 -3.82
N ASP A 56 11.09 -2.92 -2.66
CA ASP A 56 11.50 -1.52 -2.49
C ASP A 56 10.42 -0.54 -3.00
N ILE A 57 9.16 -0.83 -2.65
CA ILE A 57 8.00 0.01 -2.92
C ILE A 57 7.52 0.61 -1.60
N THR A 58 7.44 1.93 -1.54
CA THR A 58 6.87 2.65 -0.40
C THR A 58 5.39 2.93 -0.65
N LEU A 59 4.54 2.56 0.31
CA LEU A 59 3.12 2.86 0.33
C LEU A 59 2.89 4.16 1.09
N VAL A 60 2.16 5.09 0.47
CA VAL A 60 1.65 6.30 1.11
C VAL A 60 0.13 6.24 1.09
N VAL A 61 -0.52 6.50 2.23
CA VAL A 61 -1.98 6.51 2.30
C VAL A 61 -2.48 7.93 2.52
N VAL A 62 -3.42 8.35 1.69
CA VAL A 62 -4.13 9.62 1.80
C VAL A 62 -5.58 9.32 2.15
N GLY A 63 -5.88 9.43 3.45
CA GLY A 63 -7.23 9.37 4.00
C GLY A 63 -8.01 10.65 3.70
N VAL A 64 -9.26 10.52 3.24
CA VAL A 64 -10.14 11.67 2.95
C VAL A 64 -11.47 11.53 3.69
N GLY A 65 -11.87 12.57 4.42
CA GLY A 65 -13.15 12.58 5.14
C GLY A 65 -13.11 11.86 6.49
N GLU A 66 -14.22 11.92 7.24
CA GLU A 66 -14.27 11.44 8.63
C GLU A 66 -14.34 9.90 8.74
N SER A 67 -14.84 9.23 7.71
CA SER A 67 -14.96 7.76 7.67
C SER A 67 -13.61 7.03 7.66
N ILE A 68 -12.50 7.74 7.44
CA ILE A 68 -11.16 7.17 7.58
C ILE A 68 -10.73 7.03 9.05
N ILE A 69 -11.29 7.81 9.97
CA ILE A 69 -10.82 7.89 11.37
C ILE A 69 -10.84 6.52 12.04
N GLU A 70 -11.86 5.71 11.75
CA GLU A 70 -12.01 4.35 12.30
C GLU A 70 -10.99 3.34 11.76
N CYS A 71 -10.30 3.67 10.66
CA CYS A 71 -9.32 2.80 10.00
C CYS A 71 -7.94 3.45 9.82
N ASP A 72 -7.70 4.60 10.45
CA ASP A 72 -6.43 5.34 10.40
C ASP A 72 -5.27 4.47 10.88
N ASP A 73 -5.40 3.88 12.09
CA ASP A 73 -4.39 2.97 12.65
C ASP A 73 -4.06 1.80 11.71
N PHE A 74 -5.08 1.26 11.04
CA PHE A 74 -4.91 0.17 10.08
C PHE A 74 -4.06 0.64 8.89
N TYR A 75 -4.43 1.75 8.26
CA TYR A 75 -3.71 2.28 7.10
C TYR A 75 -2.30 2.76 7.45
N CYS A 76 -2.13 3.45 8.57
CA CYS A 76 -0.82 3.86 9.08
C CYS A 76 0.07 2.65 9.33
N ALA A 77 -0.47 1.55 9.88
CA ALA A 77 0.31 0.34 10.11
C ALA A 77 0.77 -0.31 8.80
N LEU A 78 -0.08 -0.34 7.76
CA LEU A 78 0.31 -0.82 6.43
C LEU A 78 1.41 0.05 5.81
N ALA A 79 1.25 1.38 5.81
CA ALA A 79 2.23 2.31 5.27
C ALA A 79 3.58 2.17 5.98
N LYS A 80 3.57 2.08 7.32
CA LYS A 80 4.77 1.96 8.16
C LYS A 80 5.61 0.71 7.86
N ILE A 81 5.01 -0.41 7.44
CA ILE A 81 5.76 -1.61 7.03
C ILE A 81 6.74 -1.29 5.89
N THR A 82 6.33 -0.42 4.98
CA THR A 82 7.10 -0.02 3.80
C THR A 82 7.99 1.19 4.02
N GLY A 83 8.01 1.74 5.25
CA GLY A 83 8.69 3.00 5.58
C GLY A 83 7.97 4.25 5.10
N GLY A 84 6.70 4.14 4.71
CA GLY A 84 5.87 5.25 4.28
C GLY A 84 5.06 5.91 5.40
N GLN A 85 4.14 6.79 5.00
CA GLN A 85 3.20 7.53 5.87
C GLN A 85 1.77 7.35 5.40
#